data_AF-A0A0B7NAT5-F1
#
_entry.id   AF-A0A0B7NAT5-F1
#
_cell.length_a   1.000
_cell.length_b   1.000
_cell.length_c   1.000
_cell.angle_alpha   90.00
_cell.angle_beta   90.00
_cell.angle_gamma   90.00
#
_symmetry.space_group_name_H-M   'P 1'
#
loop_
_entity.id
_entity.type
_entity.pdbx_description
1 polymer ?
#
loop_
_entity_poly.entity_id
_entity_poly.type
_entity_poly.pdbx_seq_one_letter_code
_entity_poly.pdbx_strand_id
1 'polypeptide(L)'
;MQIKGLHLIQVIHIWNALVGLILFGLLVGVSDQIRYFINNGSALAGFGSFTTFAYPATFVYMLIPDISATVYSIILAFDSSPKYKAWLPSKTMRGTIIFFAGAVSIAALLPTLPGADVMADGSALDCLWTNYMQWKIIYNDPVAFPWVTGMDKGCSMFKAADAFCWILSIGWIAQAILYVCAAHRAKSFVNDYELAFCGGMAGVISRIVIAPLDVVKIRMQLQTHRTHFGFHQHKNNTAIKYNKVTQALLTILKEEGIRGLYKGNMPAEYLYLSYSAVEFWAYKELEEMIEKIDSKQTLPHTFKTFGCGMIAGCAATAATYPFDLLRTRFAVQGPQKQNTSVTRAMADIYKLEGLTGFYRGLWPAIIQIMPYMGLLFSSYDIFAKGFKNLREQQVLSASYKPTHDMISGALSGFFSKIVVYPFDLVRKRLQMEGAHTAVVRRSSWWICLRNIIQQEGAKSLYKGLAPSLLKVAPANAVTFMVFEETKDVLLWLKGP
;
A
#
# COMPACT_ATOMS: atom_id res chain seq x y z
N MET A 1 1.89 -35.40 3.97
CA MET A 1 1.47 -36.74 3.51
C MET A 1 2.31 -37.07 2.28
N GLN A 2 3.21 -38.04 2.37
CA GLN A 2 4.11 -38.41 1.26
C GLN A 2 3.49 -39.58 0.50
N ILE A 3 3.38 -39.46 -0.83
CA ILE A 3 3.02 -40.57 -1.71
C ILE A 3 4.29 -40.92 -2.47
N LYS A 4 4.84 -42.12 -2.26
CA LYS A 4 6.00 -42.67 -3.00
C LYS A 4 7.17 -41.67 -3.19
N GLY A 5 7.63 -41.04 -2.11
CA GLY A 5 8.82 -40.16 -2.13
C GLY A 5 8.63 -38.74 -2.70
N LEU A 6 7.45 -38.42 -3.24
CA LEU A 6 7.08 -37.07 -3.66
C LEU A 6 6.15 -36.40 -2.63
N HIS A 7 6.40 -35.12 -2.37
CA HIS A 7 5.53 -34.32 -1.50
C HIS A 7 4.22 -33.99 -2.24
N LEU A 8 3.08 -33.96 -1.55
CA LEU A 8 1.76 -33.65 -2.15
C LEU A 8 1.77 -32.36 -2.99
N ILE A 9 2.52 -31.35 -2.53
CA ILE A 9 2.69 -30.07 -3.23
C ILE A 9 3.43 -30.23 -4.57
N GLN A 10 4.45 -31.10 -4.65
CA GLN A 10 5.15 -31.39 -5.91
C GLN A 10 4.24 -32.11 -6.89
N VAL A 11 3.40 -33.03 -6.41
CA VAL A 11 2.41 -33.73 -7.24
C VAL A 11 1.44 -32.74 -7.87
N ILE A 12 1.02 -31.72 -7.12
CA ILE A 12 0.13 -30.66 -7.63
C ILE A 12 0.85 -29.76 -8.65
N HIS A 13 2.14 -29.45 -8.45
CA HIS A 13 2.93 -28.72 -9.46
C HIS A 13 3.10 -29.50 -10.76
N ILE A 14 3.37 -30.80 -10.67
CA ILE A 14 3.44 -31.70 -11.83
C ILE A 14 2.09 -31.73 -12.54
N TRP A 15 0.99 -31.83 -11.80
CA TRP A 15 -0.36 -31.78 -12.36
C TRP A 15 -0.65 -30.45 -13.09
N ASN A 16 -0.37 -29.32 -12.46
CA ASN A 16 -0.57 -27.99 -13.05
C ASN A 16 0.31 -27.79 -14.29
N ALA A 17 1.55 -28.27 -14.28
CA ALA A 17 2.44 -28.25 -15.45
C ALA A 17 1.89 -29.08 -16.61
N LEU A 18 1.35 -30.29 -16.35
CA LEU A 18 0.75 -31.14 -17.37
C LEU A 18 -0.51 -30.51 -17.98
N VAL A 19 -1.38 -29.95 -17.15
CA VAL A 19 -2.60 -29.25 -17.59
C VAL A 19 -2.23 -28.01 -18.42
N GLY A 20 -1.24 -27.23 -17.98
CA GLY A 20 -0.74 -26.06 -18.70
C GLY A 20 -0.11 -26.42 -20.06
N LEU A 21 0.65 -27.51 -20.16
CA LEU A 21 1.18 -27.99 -21.45
C LEU A 21 0.07 -28.39 -22.43
N ILE A 22 -1.02 -29.00 -21.95
CA ILE A 22 -2.20 -29.34 -22.78
C ILE A 22 -2.89 -28.06 -23.25
N LEU A 23 -3.10 -27.09 -22.34
CA LEU A 23 -3.70 -25.80 -22.64
C LEU A 23 -2.89 -25.03 -23.69
N PHE A 24 -1.56 -24.99 -23.53
CA PHE A 24 -0.64 -24.37 -24.49
C PHE A 24 -0.77 -25.01 -25.87
N GLY A 25 -0.80 -26.35 -25.95
CA GLY A 25 -0.98 -27.08 -27.21
C GLY A 25 -2.31 -26.75 -27.90
N LEU A 26 -3.40 -26.64 -27.14
CA LEU A 26 -4.71 -26.22 -27.66
C LEU A 26 -4.67 -24.80 -28.22
N LEU A 27 -4.05 -23.86 -27.49
CA LEU A 27 -3.93 -22.46 -27.92
C LEU A 27 -3.04 -22.29 -29.16
N VAL A 28 -1.94 -23.05 -29.26
CA VAL A 28 -1.11 -23.09 -30.48
C VAL A 28 -1.93 -23.58 -31.67
N GLY A 29 -2.74 -24.63 -31.49
CA GLY A 29 -3.62 -25.12 -32.54
C GLY A 29 -4.70 -24.11 -32.96
N VAL A 30 -5.27 -23.36 -32.03
CA VAL A 30 -6.19 -22.25 -32.34
C VAL A 30 -5.49 -21.18 -33.19
N SER A 31 -4.26 -20.81 -32.84
CA SER A 31 -3.46 -19.84 -33.61
C SER A 31 -3.18 -20.31 -35.04
N ASP A 32 -2.87 -21.60 -35.21
CA ASP A 32 -2.64 -22.20 -36.53
C ASP A 32 -3.89 -22.16 -37.42
N GLN A 33 -5.06 -22.49 -36.87
CA GLN A 33 -6.32 -22.43 -37.61
C GLN A 33 -6.71 -20.99 -37.99
N ILE A 34 -6.50 -20.02 -37.10
CA ILE A 34 -6.72 -18.59 -37.40
C ILE A 34 -5.77 -18.15 -38.53
N ARG A 35 -4.50 -18.54 -38.48
CA ARG A 35 -3.52 -18.22 -39.52
C ARG A 35 -3.90 -18.83 -40.87
N TYR A 36 -4.40 -20.07 -40.89
CA TYR A 36 -4.90 -20.70 -42.10
C TYR A 36 -6.09 -19.94 -42.71
N PHE A 37 -7.02 -19.46 -41.89
CA PHE A 37 -8.13 -18.62 -42.33
C PHE A 37 -7.65 -17.28 -42.90
N ILE A 38 -6.72 -16.60 -42.23
CA ILE A 38 -6.18 -15.31 -42.71
C ILE A 38 -5.56 -15.47 -44.11
N ASN A 39 -4.78 -16.52 -44.33
CA ASN A 39 -4.07 -16.72 -45.59
C ASN A 39 -4.99 -17.16 -46.74
N ASN A 40 -6.03 -17.94 -46.46
CA ASN A 40 -6.80 -18.65 -47.50
C ASN A 40 -8.28 -18.24 -47.60
N GLY A 41 -8.83 -17.54 -46.61
CA GLY A 41 -10.27 -17.28 -46.50
C GLY A 41 -10.66 -15.83 -46.28
N SER A 42 -9.79 -15.01 -45.67
CA SER A 42 -10.10 -13.62 -45.28
C SER A 42 -10.56 -12.73 -46.45
N ALA A 43 -9.92 -12.85 -47.62
CA ALA A 43 -10.29 -12.08 -48.81
C ALA A 43 -11.63 -12.51 -49.42
N LEU A 44 -11.89 -13.83 -49.49
CA LEU A 44 -13.13 -14.41 -50.00
C LEU A 44 -14.34 -14.12 -49.09
N ALA A 45 -14.08 -13.99 -47.79
CA ALA A 45 -15.03 -13.64 -46.76
C ALA A 45 -15.47 -12.15 -46.78
N GLY A 46 -14.93 -11.33 -47.69
CA GLY A 46 -15.23 -9.91 -47.77
C GLY A 46 -14.51 -9.04 -46.73
N PHE A 47 -13.56 -9.61 -45.96
CA PHE A 47 -12.77 -8.86 -44.98
C PHE A 47 -11.54 -8.16 -45.60
N GLY A 48 -11.21 -8.38 -46.87
CA GLY A 48 -10.06 -7.75 -47.53
C GLY A 48 -8.68 -8.26 -47.05
N SER A 49 -7.60 -7.57 -47.46
CA SER A 49 -6.21 -7.92 -47.10
C SER A 49 -5.83 -7.36 -45.73
N PHE A 50 -6.34 -7.92 -44.65
CA PHE A 50 -5.82 -7.60 -43.31
C PHE A 50 -4.47 -8.31 -43.10
N THR A 51 -3.37 -7.60 -43.31
CA THR A 51 -2.04 -7.98 -42.81
C THR A 51 -1.95 -7.92 -41.28
N THR A 52 -3.00 -7.44 -40.61
CA THR A 52 -3.12 -7.30 -39.16
C THR A 52 -4.48 -7.80 -38.71
N PHE A 53 -4.68 -9.12 -38.73
CA PHE A 53 -5.75 -9.72 -37.94
C PHE A 53 -5.35 -9.58 -36.47
N ALA A 54 -6.06 -8.73 -35.71
CA ALA A 54 -5.84 -8.63 -34.28
C ALA A 54 -6.34 -9.94 -33.65
N TYR A 55 -5.44 -10.71 -33.03
CA TYR A 55 -5.86 -11.85 -32.21
C TYR A 55 -6.93 -11.37 -31.23
N PRO A 56 -7.98 -12.17 -30.97
CA PRO A 56 -8.91 -11.89 -29.90
C PRO A 56 -8.14 -11.51 -28.65
N ALA A 57 -8.51 -10.40 -28.02
CA ALA A 57 -7.87 -10.02 -26.77
C ALA A 57 -7.92 -11.22 -25.80
N THR A 58 -9.04 -11.97 -25.78
CA THR A 58 -9.24 -13.23 -25.04
C THR A 58 -8.16 -14.29 -25.30
N PHE A 59 -7.67 -14.44 -26.53
CA PHE A 59 -6.59 -15.38 -26.87
C PHE A 59 -5.26 -14.95 -26.24
N VAL A 60 -4.94 -13.66 -26.30
CA VAL A 60 -3.73 -13.10 -25.67
C VAL A 60 -3.82 -13.14 -24.14
N TYR A 61 -5.03 -12.90 -23.59
CA TYR A 61 -5.34 -13.04 -22.17
C TYR A 61 -5.20 -14.49 -21.67
N MET A 62 -5.38 -15.50 -22.53
CA MET A 62 -5.20 -16.90 -22.16
C MET A 62 -3.75 -17.37 -22.31
N LEU A 63 -3.07 -16.95 -23.38
CA LEU A 63 -1.74 -17.46 -23.73
C LEU A 63 -0.62 -17.00 -22.79
N ILE A 64 -0.59 -15.71 -22.42
CA ILE A 64 0.49 -15.15 -21.58
C ILE A 64 0.47 -15.74 -20.15
N PRO A 65 -0.70 -15.79 -19.46
CA PRO A 65 -0.77 -16.42 -18.15
C PRO A 65 -0.51 -17.92 -18.20
N ASP A 66 -0.90 -18.61 -19.27
CA ASP A 66 -0.67 -20.05 -19.42
C ASP A 66 0.80 -20.41 -19.57
N ILE A 67 1.55 -19.72 -20.46
CA ILE A 67 3.01 -19.91 -20.59
C ILE A 67 3.69 -19.62 -19.25
N SER A 68 3.30 -18.52 -18.61
CA SER A 68 3.85 -18.10 -17.32
C SER A 68 3.60 -19.14 -16.23
N ALA A 69 2.37 -19.66 -16.13
CA ALA A 69 1.96 -20.67 -15.17
C ALA A 69 2.67 -22.01 -15.43
N THR A 70 2.74 -22.44 -16.68
CA THR A 70 3.37 -23.70 -17.10
C THR A 70 4.86 -23.71 -16.78
N VAL A 71 5.60 -22.67 -17.20
CA VAL A 71 7.04 -22.54 -16.92
C VAL A 71 7.29 -22.57 -15.41
N TYR A 72 6.49 -21.84 -14.64
CA TYR A 72 6.64 -21.78 -13.20
C TYR A 72 6.29 -23.12 -12.50
N SER A 73 5.22 -23.79 -12.91
CA SER A 73 4.85 -25.12 -12.40
C SER A 73 5.91 -26.17 -12.72
N ILE A 74 6.57 -26.09 -13.88
CA ILE A 74 7.71 -26.96 -14.23
C ILE A 74 8.89 -26.70 -13.29
N ILE A 75 9.27 -25.43 -13.08
CA ILE A 75 10.37 -25.07 -12.17
C ILE A 75 10.11 -25.61 -10.76
N LEU A 76 8.88 -25.48 -10.26
CA LEU A 76 8.51 -25.94 -8.92
C LEU A 76 8.28 -27.44 -8.81
N ALA A 77 7.93 -28.12 -9.90
CA ALA A 77 7.85 -29.58 -9.94
C ALA A 77 9.23 -30.24 -9.68
N PHE A 78 10.30 -29.59 -10.12
CA PHE A 78 11.69 -30.03 -9.90
C PHE A 78 12.34 -29.41 -8.66
N ASP A 79 11.67 -28.52 -7.95
CA ASP A 79 12.18 -27.95 -6.71
C ASP A 79 12.27 -29.04 -5.62
N SER A 80 13.47 -29.22 -5.06
CA SER A 80 13.75 -30.19 -4.00
C SER A 80 13.42 -29.67 -2.60
N SER A 81 13.12 -28.38 -2.46
CA SER A 81 12.73 -27.71 -1.21
C SER A 81 11.58 -28.37 -0.42
N PRO A 82 10.58 -29.05 -1.05
CA PRO A 82 9.52 -29.78 -0.33
C PRO A 82 9.98 -31.02 0.44
N LYS A 83 11.24 -31.45 0.29
CA LYS A 83 11.83 -32.55 1.08
C LYS A 83 12.24 -32.14 2.50
N TYR A 84 12.34 -30.85 2.81
CA TYR A 84 12.74 -30.36 4.14
C TYR A 84 11.52 -30.28 5.08
N LYS A 85 11.66 -30.86 6.29
CA LYS A 85 10.57 -30.94 7.30
C LYS A 85 10.07 -29.57 7.79
N ALA A 86 10.89 -28.54 7.71
CA ALA A 86 10.55 -27.16 8.08
C ALA A 86 10.12 -26.35 6.85
N TRP A 87 9.06 -26.77 6.18
CA TRP A 87 8.47 -25.96 5.12
C TRP A 87 7.72 -24.78 5.76
N LEU A 88 8.44 -23.68 6.00
CA LEU A 88 7.85 -22.35 6.10
C LEU A 88 7.40 -21.91 4.70
N PRO A 89 6.32 -21.10 4.54
CA PRO A 89 5.87 -20.58 3.25
C PRO A 89 6.87 -19.57 2.67
N SER A 90 8.06 -20.04 2.36
CA SER A 90 9.21 -19.25 1.95
C SER A 90 9.17 -19.04 0.44
N LYS A 91 9.51 -17.82 0.01
CA LYS A 91 9.83 -17.32 -1.36
C LYS A 91 8.89 -17.72 -2.52
N THR A 92 8.55 -19.00 -2.67
CA THR A 92 7.58 -19.61 -3.58
C THR A 92 6.15 -19.08 -3.43
N MET A 93 5.64 -18.79 -2.22
CA MET A 93 4.28 -18.20 -2.07
C MET A 93 4.25 -16.75 -2.56
N ARG A 94 5.27 -15.96 -2.18
CA ARG A 94 5.44 -14.57 -2.65
C ARG A 94 5.69 -14.54 -4.16
N GLY A 95 6.54 -15.43 -4.67
CA GLY A 95 6.78 -15.64 -6.09
C GLY A 95 5.50 -15.98 -6.85
N THR A 96 4.70 -16.91 -6.34
CA THR A 96 3.42 -17.29 -6.95
C THR A 96 2.44 -16.11 -7.01
N ILE A 97 2.32 -15.35 -5.92
CA ILE A 97 1.44 -14.17 -5.85
C ILE A 97 1.94 -13.06 -6.77
N ILE A 98 3.25 -12.78 -6.80
CA ILE A 98 3.87 -11.76 -7.66
C ILE A 98 3.78 -12.15 -9.14
N PHE A 99 3.98 -13.43 -9.48
CA PHE A 99 3.90 -13.91 -10.86
C PHE A 99 2.46 -13.94 -11.35
N PHE A 100 1.51 -14.36 -10.50
CA PHE A 100 0.07 -14.32 -10.82
C PHE A 100 -0.42 -12.88 -10.95
N ALA A 101 -0.10 -12.01 -10.00
CA ALA A 101 -0.42 -10.59 -10.07
C ALA A 101 0.29 -9.90 -11.25
N GLY A 102 1.52 -10.30 -11.57
CA GLY A 102 2.30 -9.83 -12.71
C GLY A 102 1.70 -10.27 -14.04
N ALA A 103 1.33 -11.54 -14.19
CA ALA A 103 0.67 -12.06 -15.38
C ALA A 103 -0.70 -11.41 -15.60
N VAL A 104 -1.51 -11.25 -14.54
CA VAL A 104 -2.80 -10.55 -14.60
C VAL A 104 -2.62 -9.06 -14.92
N SER A 105 -1.61 -8.40 -14.34
CA SER A 105 -1.33 -6.98 -14.61
C SER A 105 -0.75 -6.75 -16.01
N ILE A 106 0.13 -7.63 -16.50
CA ILE A 106 0.65 -7.58 -17.87
C ILE A 106 -0.49 -7.80 -18.87
N ALA A 107 -1.37 -8.76 -18.57
CA ALA A 107 -2.56 -8.97 -19.38
C ALA A 107 -3.46 -7.73 -19.38
N ALA A 108 -3.71 -7.11 -18.21
CA ALA A 108 -4.50 -5.88 -18.08
C ALA A 108 -3.85 -4.63 -18.72
N LEU A 109 -2.52 -4.62 -18.93
CA LEU A 109 -1.78 -3.55 -19.60
C LEU A 109 -1.78 -3.68 -21.13
N LEU A 110 -2.12 -4.85 -21.67
CA LEU A 110 -2.35 -5.00 -23.10
C LEU A 110 -3.73 -4.41 -23.42
N PRO A 111 -3.81 -3.43 -24.34
CA PRO A 111 -5.08 -2.81 -24.67
C PRO A 111 -6.06 -3.90 -25.12
N THR A 112 -7.25 -3.92 -24.52
CA THR A 112 -8.41 -4.52 -25.16
C THR A 112 -8.62 -3.74 -26.44
N LEU A 113 -7.98 -4.15 -27.53
CA LEU A 113 -8.51 -3.83 -28.84
C LEU A 113 -9.91 -4.43 -28.81
N PRO A 114 -10.99 -3.63 -28.89
CA PRO A 114 -12.29 -4.20 -29.21
C PRO A 114 -12.01 -5.07 -30.43
N GLY A 115 -12.29 -6.37 -30.32
CA GLY A 115 -12.26 -7.26 -31.47
C GLY A 115 -12.97 -6.49 -32.57
N ALA A 116 -12.28 -6.29 -33.68
CA ALA A 116 -12.77 -5.51 -34.79
C ALA A 116 -14.11 -6.15 -35.22
N ASP A 117 -15.23 -5.69 -34.65
CA ASP A 117 -16.56 -5.77 -35.24
C ASP A 117 -16.52 -4.81 -36.42
N VAL A 118 -15.65 -5.10 -37.41
CA VAL A 118 -15.64 -4.40 -38.69
C VAL A 118 -16.78 -5.06 -39.47
N MET A 119 -17.98 -4.61 -39.11
CA MET A 119 -19.16 -4.73 -39.94
C MET A 119 -18.92 -3.80 -41.13
N ALA A 120 -18.52 -4.36 -42.27
CA ALA A 120 -18.64 -3.66 -43.53
C ALA A 120 -20.07 -3.93 -44.05
N ASP A 121 -20.84 -2.88 -44.33
CA ASP A 121 -22.15 -3.03 -44.96
C ASP A 121 -22.01 -3.84 -46.26
N GLY A 122 -22.50 -5.07 -46.28
CA GLY A 122 -22.38 -6.02 -47.40
C GLY A 122 -21.42 -7.21 -47.20
N SER A 123 -20.85 -7.42 -46.01
CA SER A 123 -20.06 -8.63 -45.72
C SER A 123 -20.94 -9.89 -45.69
N ALA A 124 -20.51 -10.96 -46.35
CA ALA A 124 -21.25 -12.23 -46.41
C ALA A 124 -21.16 -13.08 -45.11
N LEU A 125 -20.53 -12.54 -44.06
CA LEU A 125 -20.33 -13.18 -42.76
C LEU A 125 -20.88 -12.28 -41.66
N ASP A 126 -21.83 -12.80 -40.89
CA ASP A 126 -22.31 -12.20 -39.65
C ASP A 126 -21.60 -12.90 -38.49
N CYS A 127 -20.68 -12.22 -37.81
CA CYS A 127 -19.86 -12.78 -36.74
C CYS A 127 -20.11 -12.02 -35.44
N LEU A 128 -21.24 -12.30 -34.78
CA LEU A 128 -21.55 -11.71 -33.48
C LEU A 128 -20.78 -12.42 -32.36
N TRP A 129 -19.87 -11.68 -31.72
CA TRP A 129 -19.04 -12.10 -30.57
C TRP A 129 -19.81 -12.51 -29.32
N THR A 130 -21.14 -12.38 -29.30
CA THR A 130 -21.98 -12.53 -28.12
C THR A 130 -22.23 -13.97 -27.67
N ASN A 131 -21.93 -14.99 -28.49
CA ASN A 131 -22.18 -16.41 -28.19
C ASN A 131 -21.03 -17.36 -28.54
N TYR A 132 -19.76 -16.92 -28.42
CA TYR A 132 -18.56 -17.73 -28.67
C TYR A 132 -18.74 -18.81 -29.76
N MET A 133 -18.66 -18.37 -31.01
CA MET A 133 -18.43 -19.22 -32.19
C MET A 133 -19.64 -20.09 -32.60
N GLN A 134 -20.61 -19.44 -33.24
CA GLN A 134 -21.58 -20.11 -34.10
C GLN A 134 -21.65 -19.35 -35.45
N TRP A 135 -21.13 -19.94 -36.52
CA TRP A 135 -21.33 -19.48 -37.90
C TRP A 135 -22.71 -19.99 -38.35
N LYS A 136 -23.78 -19.31 -37.96
CA LYS A 136 -25.14 -19.79 -38.28
C LYS A 136 -25.49 -19.44 -39.73
N ILE A 137 -25.14 -20.37 -40.62
CA ILE A 137 -25.75 -20.66 -41.93
C ILE A 137 -25.48 -19.63 -43.04
N ILE A 138 -24.49 -19.91 -43.93
CA ILE A 138 -24.59 -19.68 -45.40
C ILE A 138 -23.77 -20.72 -46.22
N TYR A 139 -22.77 -21.43 -45.68
CA TYR A 139 -21.85 -22.20 -46.54
C TYR A 139 -21.89 -23.73 -46.31
N ASN A 140 -22.78 -24.42 -47.03
CA ASN A 140 -22.79 -25.89 -47.14
C ASN A 140 -22.12 -26.36 -48.45
N ASP A 141 -21.09 -25.65 -48.92
CA ASP A 141 -20.22 -26.08 -50.03
C ASP A 141 -18.75 -26.08 -49.59
N PRO A 142 -18.21 -27.23 -49.17
CA PRO A 142 -16.83 -27.35 -48.71
C PRO A 142 -15.79 -27.14 -49.82
N VAL A 143 -16.18 -27.19 -51.11
CA VAL A 143 -15.28 -26.92 -52.24
C VAL A 143 -15.08 -25.42 -52.41
N ALA A 144 -16.14 -24.62 -52.20
CA ALA A 144 -16.07 -23.18 -52.29
C ALA A 144 -15.39 -22.52 -51.07
N PHE A 145 -15.45 -23.15 -49.89
CA PHE A 145 -14.94 -22.59 -48.63
C PHE A 145 -14.12 -23.59 -47.79
N PRO A 146 -12.93 -23.99 -48.25
CA PRO A 146 -12.12 -25.04 -47.61
C PRO A 146 -11.62 -24.68 -46.19
N TRP A 147 -11.65 -23.40 -45.79
CA TRP A 147 -11.20 -22.91 -44.48
C TRP A 147 -12.22 -23.01 -43.36
N VAL A 148 -13.51 -23.23 -43.67
CA VAL A 148 -14.59 -23.31 -42.67
C VAL A 148 -14.36 -24.47 -41.71
N THR A 149 -13.96 -25.64 -42.23
CA THR A 149 -13.67 -26.82 -41.41
C THR A 149 -12.48 -26.62 -40.46
N GLY A 150 -11.50 -25.79 -40.84
CA GLY A 150 -10.38 -25.42 -39.99
C GLY A 150 -10.80 -24.45 -38.87
N MET A 151 -11.65 -23.49 -39.21
CA MET A 151 -12.22 -22.56 -38.23
C MET A 151 -13.09 -23.29 -37.20
N ASP A 152 -13.95 -24.23 -37.61
CA ASP A 152 -14.76 -25.03 -36.68
C ASP A 152 -13.87 -25.85 -35.71
N LYS A 153 -12.78 -26.44 -36.22
CA LYS A 153 -11.77 -27.10 -35.38
C LYS A 153 -11.13 -26.13 -34.40
N GLY A 154 -10.72 -24.95 -34.86
CA GLY A 154 -10.19 -23.88 -34.00
C GLY A 154 -11.18 -23.49 -32.90
N CYS A 155 -12.47 -23.40 -33.23
CA CYS A 155 -13.52 -23.10 -32.26
C CYS A 155 -13.70 -24.21 -31.22
N SER A 156 -13.69 -25.48 -31.62
CA SER A 156 -13.74 -26.61 -30.70
C SER A 156 -12.50 -26.65 -29.78
N MET A 157 -11.30 -26.39 -30.33
CA MET A 157 -10.06 -26.33 -29.56
C MET A 157 -10.07 -25.18 -28.54
N PHE A 158 -10.65 -24.04 -28.89
CA PHE A 158 -10.78 -22.91 -27.96
C PHE A 158 -11.79 -23.18 -26.84
N LYS A 159 -12.91 -23.87 -27.12
CA LYS A 159 -13.84 -24.34 -26.07
C LYS A 159 -13.18 -25.35 -25.13
N ALA A 160 -12.35 -26.24 -25.67
CA ALA A 160 -11.54 -27.12 -24.84
C ALA A 160 -10.54 -26.33 -23.99
N ALA A 161 -9.85 -25.33 -24.59
CA ALA A 161 -8.90 -24.48 -23.87
C ALA A 161 -9.55 -23.73 -22.69
N ASP A 162 -10.78 -23.22 -22.85
CA ASP A 162 -11.54 -22.61 -21.75
C ASP A 162 -11.81 -23.60 -20.60
N ALA A 163 -12.25 -24.82 -20.93
CA ALA A 163 -12.46 -25.87 -19.92
C ALA A 163 -11.16 -26.23 -19.18
N PHE A 164 -10.03 -26.34 -19.90
CA PHE A 164 -8.73 -26.58 -19.29
C PHE A 164 -8.22 -25.40 -18.44
N CYS A 165 -8.58 -24.16 -18.80
CA CYS A 165 -8.30 -22.97 -17.98
C CYS A 165 -9.01 -23.03 -16.62
N TRP A 166 -10.27 -23.48 -16.59
CA TRP A 166 -10.99 -23.71 -15.33
C TRP A 166 -10.38 -24.84 -14.51
N ILE A 167 -9.96 -25.94 -15.14
CA ILE A 167 -9.28 -27.06 -14.46
C ILE A 167 -7.96 -26.59 -13.86
N LEU A 168 -7.16 -25.82 -14.60
CA LEU A 168 -5.90 -25.24 -14.13
C LEU A 168 -6.15 -24.30 -12.94
N SER A 169 -7.17 -23.46 -13.03
CA SER A 169 -7.57 -22.54 -11.95
C SER A 169 -7.95 -23.26 -10.66
N ILE A 170 -8.68 -24.38 -10.76
CA ILE A 170 -9.00 -25.24 -9.61
C ILE A 170 -7.73 -25.82 -8.99
N GLY A 171 -6.77 -26.26 -9.82
CA GLY A 171 -5.46 -26.75 -9.35
C GLY A 171 -4.68 -25.68 -8.58
N TRP A 172 -4.67 -24.44 -9.06
CA TRP A 172 -4.05 -23.29 -8.38
C TRP A 172 -4.77 -22.91 -7.08
N ILE A 173 -6.10 -22.97 -7.04
CA ILE A 173 -6.88 -22.71 -5.82
C ILE A 173 -6.60 -23.78 -4.77
N ALA A 174 -6.60 -25.06 -5.15
CA ALA A 174 -6.27 -26.16 -4.25
C ALA A 174 -4.85 -26.01 -3.67
N GLN A 175 -3.90 -25.60 -4.51
CA GLN A 175 -2.53 -25.28 -4.11
C GLN A 175 -2.49 -24.11 -3.11
N ALA A 176 -3.18 -23.01 -3.39
CA ALA A 176 -3.25 -21.85 -2.50
C ALA A 176 -3.85 -22.21 -1.14
N ILE A 177 -4.92 -23.02 -1.11
CA ILE A 177 -5.54 -23.51 0.13
C ILE A 177 -4.56 -24.36 0.92
N LEU A 178 -3.88 -25.31 0.29
CA LEU A 178 -2.89 -26.15 0.97
C LEU A 178 -1.72 -25.33 1.51
N TYR A 179 -1.28 -24.29 0.79
CA TYR A 179 -0.26 -23.37 1.26
C TYR A 179 -0.72 -22.51 2.43
N VAL A 180 -1.94 -21.96 2.38
CA VAL A 180 -2.51 -21.20 3.51
C VAL A 180 -2.70 -22.10 4.72
N CYS A 181 -3.19 -23.32 4.56
CA CYS A 181 -3.34 -24.29 5.64
C CYS A 181 -1.97 -24.73 6.20
N ALA A 182 -0.97 -24.93 5.36
CA ALA A 182 0.40 -25.25 5.79
C ALA A 182 1.05 -24.06 6.51
N ALA A 183 0.87 -22.83 6.02
CA ALA A 183 1.29 -21.60 6.68
C ALA A 183 0.62 -21.42 8.04
N HIS A 184 -0.67 -21.70 8.13
CA HIS A 184 -1.42 -21.65 9.39
C HIS A 184 -0.94 -22.71 10.39
N ARG A 185 -0.48 -23.85 9.88
CA ARG A 185 0.02 -24.98 10.68
C ARG A 185 1.51 -24.81 11.04
N ALA A 186 2.26 -24.02 10.28
CA ALA A 186 3.66 -23.66 10.48
C ALA A 186 3.84 -22.37 11.31
N LYS A 187 2.94 -22.08 12.25
CA LYS A 187 3.22 -21.08 13.30
C LYS A 187 4.32 -21.64 14.21
N SER A 188 5.58 -21.43 13.84
CA SER A 188 6.70 -21.57 14.75
C SER A 188 6.63 -20.45 15.79
N PHE A 189 6.86 -20.82 17.06
CA PHE A 189 6.88 -19.93 18.20
C PHE A 189 8.02 -18.90 18.06
N VAL A 190 7.72 -17.74 17.50
CA VAL A 190 8.56 -16.55 17.63
C VAL A 190 8.32 -16.01 19.04
N ASN A 191 9.39 -15.81 19.80
CA ASN A 191 9.28 -15.30 21.18
C ASN A 191 8.84 -13.82 21.16
N ASP A 192 8.23 -13.32 22.23
CA ASP A 192 7.75 -11.93 22.30
C ASP A 192 8.88 -10.91 22.04
N TYR A 193 10.09 -11.21 22.49
CA TYR A 193 11.29 -10.39 22.24
C TYR A 193 11.68 -10.35 20.75
N GLU A 194 11.46 -11.43 20.02
CA GLU A 194 11.77 -11.51 18.60
C GLU A 194 10.69 -10.83 17.77
N LEU A 195 9.43 -10.93 18.18
CA LEU A 195 8.34 -10.15 17.60
C LEU A 195 8.56 -8.65 17.83
N ALA A 196 9.00 -8.26 19.02
CA ALA A 196 9.38 -6.89 19.34
C ALA A 196 10.57 -6.42 18.47
N PHE A 197 11.58 -7.27 18.25
CA PHE A 197 12.69 -6.96 17.36
C PHE A 197 12.23 -6.78 15.90
N CYS A 198 11.36 -7.67 15.39
CA CYS A 198 10.77 -7.54 14.05
C CYS A 198 9.99 -6.23 13.92
N GLY A 199 9.18 -5.90 14.92
CA GLY A 199 8.44 -4.64 14.98
C GLY A 199 9.35 -3.42 15.02
N GLY A 200 10.42 -3.46 15.81
CA GLY A 200 11.43 -2.39 15.91
C GLY A 200 12.15 -2.16 14.58
N MET A 201 12.63 -3.23 13.94
CA MET A 201 13.29 -3.16 12.63
C MET A 201 12.34 -2.62 11.54
N ALA A 202 11.11 -3.12 11.52
CA ALA A 202 10.05 -2.63 10.64
C ALA A 202 9.77 -1.15 10.85
N GLY A 203 9.73 -0.70 12.10
CA GLY A 203 9.59 0.71 12.46
C GLY A 203 10.71 1.56 11.88
N VAL A 204 11.97 1.21 12.15
CA VAL A 204 13.16 1.97 11.69
C VAL A 204 13.21 2.05 10.16
N ILE A 205 13.08 0.91 9.46
CA ILE A 205 13.17 0.89 8.00
C ILE A 205 12.01 1.66 7.36
N SER A 206 10.79 1.50 7.89
CA SER A 206 9.63 2.29 7.42
C SER A 206 9.86 3.79 7.58
N ARG A 207 10.47 4.24 8.68
CA ARG A 207 10.77 5.67 8.89
C ARG A 207 11.84 6.21 7.95
N ILE A 208 12.88 5.44 7.66
CA ILE A 208 13.88 5.80 6.66
C ILE A 208 13.24 5.99 5.28
N VAL A 209 12.34 5.08 4.86
CA VAL A 209 11.65 5.20 3.56
C VAL A 209 10.72 6.43 3.52
N ILE A 210 10.10 6.79 4.64
CA ILE A 210 9.12 7.89 4.72
C ILE A 210 9.77 9.26 5.00
N ALA A 211 11.01 9.29 5.46
CA ALA A 211 11.75 10.51 5.81
C ALA A 211 11.63 11.66 4.78
N PRO A 212 11.73 11.40 3.45
CA PRO A 212 11.57 12.46 2.45
C PRO A 212 10.23 13.19 2.52
N LEU A 213 9.13 12.46 2.73
CA LEU A 213 7.78 13.05 2.84
C LEU A 213 7.61 13.83 4.14
N ASP A 214 8.30 13.43 5.20
CA ASP A 214 8.29 14.15 6.47
C ASP A 214 9.04 15.49 6.39
N VAL A 215 10.18 15.55 5.69
CA VAL A 215 10.89 16.83 5.44
C VAL A 215 10.03 17.76 4.60
N VAL A 216 9.41 17.24 3.53
CA VAL A 216 8.50 18.04 2.68
C VAL A 216 7.32 18.57 3.49
N LYS A 217 6.70 17.73 4.31
CA LYS A 217 5.61 18.14 5.21
C LYS A 217 6.04 19.30 6.11
N ILE A 218 7.16 19.15 6.81
CA ILE A 218 7.65 20.16 7.77
C ILE A 218 7.93 21.49 7.05
N ARG A 219 8.62 21.46 5.90
CA ARG A 219 8.92 22.68 5.14
C ARG A 219 7.66 23.36 4.59
N MET A 220 6.69 22.58 4.12
CA MET A 220 5.40 23.11 3.67
C MET A 220 4.57 23.68 4.82
N GLN A 221 4.65 23.13 6.03
CA GLN A 221 3.97 23.64 7.23
C GLN A 221 4.56 24.98 7.70
N LEU A 222 5.88 25.13 7.58
CA LEU A 222 6.60 26.28 8.12
C LEU A 222 6.72 27.45 7.14
N GLN A 223 6.34 27.29 5.88
CA GLN A 223 6.27 28.42 4.95
C GLN A 223 5.13 29.38 5.37
N THR A 224 5.48 30.63 5.62
CA THR A 224 4.56 31.66 6.13
C THR A 224 3.81 32.42 5.03
N HIS A 225 4.16 32.23 3.75
CA HIS A 225 3.49 32.90 2.64
C HIS A 225 2.08 32.32 2.36
N ARG A 226 1.12 33.15 1.96
CA ARG A 226 -0.24 32.72 1.56
C ARG A 226 -0.16 31.67 0.45
N THR A 227 -0.63 30.45 0.70
CA THR A 227 -0.74 29.40 -0.32
C THR A 227 -2.03 29.55 -1.12
N HIS A 228 -1.91 29.61 -2.45
CA HIS A 228 -3.01 29.83 -3.37
C HIS A 228 -3.76 28.52 -3.64
N PHE A 229 -4.73 28.18 -2.78
CA PHE A 229 -5.70 27.11 -3.02
C PHE A 229 -7.08 27.74 -3.22
N GLY A 230 -7.34 28.16 -4.47
CA GLY A 230 -8.61 28.77 -4.94
C GLY A 230 -8.40 30.09 -5.70
N PHE A 231 -9.01 30.16 -6.89
CA PHE A 231 -8.99 31.25 -7.88
C PHE A 231 -9.07 32.67 -7.31
N HIS A 232 -7.96 33.42 -7.32
CA HIS A 232 -7.80 34.78 -7.88
C HIS A 232 -6.37 35.31 -7.64
N GLN A 233 -5.69 35.64 -8.73
CA GLN A 233 -4.31 36.13 -8.79
C GLN A 233 -4.21 37.57 -8.27
N HIS A 234 -3.31 37.85 -7.32
CA HIS A 234 -2.85 39.20 -7.05
C HIS A 234 -1.35 39.33 -7.30
N LYS A 235 -1.03 40.27 -8.20
CA LYS A 235 0.31 40.77 -8.52
C LYS A 235 0.96 41.35 -7.26
N ASN A 236 1.99 40.70 -6.73
CA ASN A 236 3.25 41.31 -6.28
C ASN A 236 4.13 40.26 -5.56
N ASN A 237 5.30 40.01 -6.16
CA ASN A 237 6.45 39.19 -5.75
C ASN A 237 6.60 38.82 -4.26
N THR A 238 6.04 37.68 -3.83
CA THR A 238 6.71 36.72 -2.92
C THR A 238 6.22 35.31 -3.27
N ALA A 239 6.92 34.63 -4.18
CA ALA A 239 6.48 33.33 -4.67
C ALA A 239 6.52 32.26 -3.57
N ILE A 240 5.41 31.54 -3.37
CA ILE A 240 5.34 30.35 -2.52
C ILE A 240 6.43 29.37 -2.98
N LYS A 241 7.40 29.06 -2.11
CA LYS A 241 8.51 28.17 -2.46
C LYS A 241 8.03 26.73 -2.75
N TYR A 242 7.06 26.24 -1.99
CA TYR A 242 6.57 24.87 -2.09
C TYR A 242 5.05 24.83 -2.29
N ASN A 243 4.60 24.72 -3.54
CA ASN A 243 3.18 24.67 -3.87
C ASN A 243 2.65 23.22 -3.92
N LYS A 244 3.36 22.33 -4.63
CA LYS A 244 3.01 20.90 -4.77
C LYS A 244 4.04 20.01 -4.07
N VAL A 245 3.61 18.82 -3.63
CA VAL A 245 4.51 17.83 -3.00
C VAL A 245 5.64 17.42 -3.94
N THR A 246 5.32 17.14 -5.21
CA THR A 246 6.32 16.77 -6.24
C THR A 246 7.29 17.91 -6.52
N GLN A 247 6.78 19.13 -6.67
CA GLN A 247 7.62 20.32 -6.82
C GLN A 247 8.54 20.50 -5.60
N ALA A 248 8.02 20.33 -4.39
CA ALA A 248 8.81 20.46 -3.17
C ALA A 248 9.94 19.43 -3.10
N LEU A 249 9.65 18.16 -3.43
CA LEU A 249 10.67 17.11 -3.53
C LEU A 249 11.77 17.48 -4.53
N LEU A 250 11.38 17.88 -5.75
CA LEU A 250 12.33 18.25 -6.81
C LEU A 250 13.15 19.48 -6.46
N THR A 251 12.54 20.51 -5.85
CA THR A 251 13.24 21.72 -5.41
C THR A 251 14.26 21.39 -4.32
N ILE A 252 13.91 20.56 -3.32
CA ILE A 252 14.85 20.16 -2.26
C ILE A 252 16.00 19.35 -2.86
N LEU A 253 15.71 18.41 -3.76
CA LEU A 253 16.72 17.63 -4.45
C LEU A 253 17.67 18.52 -5.28
N LYS A 254 17.14 19.54 -5.95
CA LYS A 254 17.94 20.47 -6.75
C LYS A 254 18.81 21.41 -5.91
N GLU A 255 18.29 21.92 -4.79
CA GLU A 255 18.99 22.91 -3.96
C GLU A 255 19.95 22.29 -2.93
N GLU A 256 19.61 21.12 -2.38
CA GLU A 256 20.32 20.51 -1.24
C GLU A 256 20.76 19.05 -1.48
N GLY A 257 20.40 18.49 -2.63
CA GLY A 257 20.67 17.09 -2.96
C GLY A 257 19.85 16.09 -2.15
N ILE A 258 20.17 14.80 -2.31
CA ILE A 258 19.49 13.69 -1.63
C ILE A 258 19.57 13.83 -0.10
N ARG A 259 20.70 14.34 0.42
CA ARG A 259 20.88 14.55 1.87
C ARG A 259 19.88 15.56 2.45
N GLY A 260 19.39 16.50 1.65
CA GLY A 260 18.35 17.45 2.07
C GLY A 260 17.03 16.76 2.47
N LEU A 261 16.68 15.65 1.81
CA LEU A 261 15.46 14.88 2.09
C LEU A 261 15.52 14.09 3.41
N TYR A 262 16.70 13.90 3.98
CA TYR A 262 16.92 13.13 5.22
C TYR A 262 17.32 14.01 6.41
N LYS A 263 17.20 15.34 6.28
CA LYS A 263 17.47 16.28 7.36
C LYS A 263 16.52 16.05 8.53
N GLY A 264 17.08 15.85 9.72
CA GLY A 264 16.31 15.54 10.93
C GLY A 264 15.92 14.08 11.09
N ASN A 265 16.36 13.16 10.21
CA ASN A 265 16.01 11.74 10.33
C ASN A 265 16.58 11.11 11.62
N MET A 266 17.82 11.42 11.99
CA MET A 266 18.42 10.86 13.22
C MET A 266 17.63 11.20 14.50
N PRO A 267 17.29 12.48 14.80
CA PRO A 267 16.34 12.79 15.87
C PRO A 267 14.98 12.12 15.71
N ALA A 268 14.48 11.93 14.48
CA ALA A 268 13.22 11.24 14.25
C ALA A 268 13.29 9.76 14.67
N GLU A 269 14.37 9.04 14.35
CA GLU A 269 14.53 7.64 14.77
C GLU A 269 14.59 7.52 16.31
N TYR A 270 15.38 8.40 16.97
CA TYR A 270 15.43 8.43 18.43
C TYR A 270 14.05 8.72 19.05
N LEU A 271 13.31 9.68 18.48
CA LEU A 271 11.94 9.98 18.88
C LEU A 271 11.06 8.74 18.81
N TYR A 272 11.03 8.03 17.67
CA TYR A 272 10.10 6.90 17.50
C TYR A 272 10.45 5.71 18.39
N LEU A 273 11.73 5.33 18.48
CA LEU A 273 12.17 4.22 19.33
C LEU A 273 11.89 4.49 20.81
N SER A 274 12.25 5.69 21.29
CA SER A 274 11.99 6.06 22.69
C SER A 274 10.51 6.28 22.98
N TYR A 275 9.73 6.77 22.01
CA TYR A 275 8.29 7.00 22.19
C TYR A 275 7.57 5.68 22.45
N SER A 276 7.80 4.65 21.63
CA SER A 276 7.18 3.34 21.83
C SER A 276 7.60 2.73 23.17
N ALA A 277 8.88 2.80 23.54
CA ALA A 277 9.35 2.26 24.83
C ALA A 277 8.66 2.94 26.03
N VAL A 278 8.58 4.27 26.04
CA VAL A 278 7.94 5.02 27.13
C VAL A 278 6.43 4.82 27.14
N GLU A 279 5.78 4.78 25.96
CA GLU A 279 4.34 4.57 25.84
C GLU A 279 3.92 3.20 26.39
N PHE A 280 4.61 2.12 25.99
CA PHE A 280 4.29 0.78 26.49
C PHE A 280 4.59 0.63 27.99
N TRP A 281 5.72 1.16 28.45
CA TRP A 281 6.05 1.14 29.87
C TRP A 281 5.00 1.91 30.69
N ALA A 282 4.69 3.16 30.30
CA ALA A 282 3.70 3.98 31.00
C ALA A 282 2.30 3.34 30.96
N TYR A 283 1.91 2.77 29.82
CA TYR A 283 0.64 2.06 29.68
C TYR A 283 0.54 0.90 30.68
N LYS A 284 1.58 0.06 30.77
CA LYS A 284 1.61 -1.09 31.68
C LYS A 284 1.54 -0.65 33.15
N GLU A 285 2.32 0.34 33.55
CA GLU A 285 2.30 0.87 34.93
C GLU A 285 0.93 1.47 35.29
N LEU A 286 0.30 2.18 34.36
CA LEU A 286 -1.04 2.74 34.55
C LEU A 286 -2.11 1.65 34.64
N GLU A 287 -2.02 0.62 33.80
CA GLU A 287 -2.92 -0.53 33.82
C GLU A 287 -2.83 -1.27 35.17
N GLU A 288 -1.63 -1.60 35.63
CA GLU A 288 -1.41 -2.24 36.94
C GLU A 288 -1.92 -1.35 38.11
N MET A 289 -1.74 -0.03 38.00
CA MET A 289 -2.25 0.91 39.00
C MET A 289 -3.79 0.95 39.02
N ILE A 290 -4.43 0.98 37.85
CA ILE A 290 -5.90 0.98 37.74
C ILE A 290 -6.48 -0.35 38.22
N GLU A 291 -5.83 -1.48 37.94
CA GLU A 291 -6.27 -2.79 38.44
C GLU A 291 -6.23 -2.87 39.98
N LYS A 292 -5.23 -2.25 40.61
CA LYS A 292 -5.15 -2.15 42.08
C LYS A 292 -6.24 -1.24 42.65
N ILE A 293 -6.52 -0.11 41.99
CA ILE A 293 -7.53 0.87 42.44
C ILE A 293 -8.96 0.34 42.22
N ASP A 294 -9.25 -0.24 41.06
CA ASP A 294 -10.54 -0.79 40.68
C ASP A 294 -10.51 -2.33 40.70
N SER A 295 -10.18 -2.88 41.87
CA SER A 295 -10.14 -4.33 42.13
C SER A 295 -11.49 -5.01 41.93
N LYS A 296 -12.59 -4.26 42.05
CA LYS A 296 -13.97 -4.74 41.82
C LYS A 296 -14.42 -4.67 40.36
N GLN A 297 -13.56 -4.22 39.43
CA GLN A 297 -13.85 -4.06 38.00
C GLN A 297 -15.15 -3.27 37.73
N THR A 298 -15.36 -2.20 38.49
CA THR A 298 -16.55 -1.34 38.35
C THR A 298 -16.47 -0.42 37.14
N LEU A 299 -15.26 -0.05 36.70
CA LEU A 299 -15.05 0.79 35.53
C LEU A 299 -15.10 -0.05 34.24
N PRO A 300 -15.86 0.38 33.21
CA PRO A 300 -15.88 -0.31 31.92
C PRO A 300 -14.48 -0.39 31.30
N HIS A 301 -14.14 -1.56 30.76
CA HIS A 301 -12.83 -1.86 30.16
C HIS A 301 -12.41 -0.81 29.10
N THR A 302 -13.35 -0.32 28.31
CA THR A 302 -13.09 0.72 27.30
C THR A 302 -12.59 2.02 27.92
N PHE A 303 -13.13 2.45 29.07
CA PHE A 303 -12.67 3.67 29.73
C PHE A 303 -11.30 3.49 30.37
N LYS A 304 -11.02 2.31 30.94
CA LYS A 304 -9.69 1.98 31.49
C LYS A 304 -8.62 2.05 30.41
N THR A 305 -8.79 1.28 29.34
CA THR A 305 -7.85 1.20 28.21
C THR A 305 -7.67 2.54 27.50
N PHE A 306 -8.76 3.28 27.27
CA PHE A 306 -8.71 4.63 26.69
C PHE A 306 -7.95 5.62 27.60
N GLY A 307 -8.23 5.61 28.91
CA GLY A 307 -7.57 6.46 29.90
C GLY A 307 -6.07 6.16 30.02
N CYS A 308 -5.70 4.89 30.16
CA CYS A 308 -4.31 4.44 30.17
C CYS A 308 -3.58 4.85 28.89
N GLY A 309 -4.16 4.57 27.73
CA GLY A 309 -3.59 4.93 26.43
C GLY A 309 -3.37 6.43 26.28
N MET A 310 -4.32 7.26 26.72
CA MET A 310 -4.21 8.71 26.66
C MET A 310 -3.08 9.23 27.56
N ILE A 311 -3.02 8.81 28.83
CA ILE A 311 -2.00 9.29 29.78
C ILE A 311 -0.62 8.78 29.35
N ALA A 312 -0.51 7.52 28.93
CA ALA A 312 0.72 6.93 28.40
C ALA A 312 1.22 7.70 27.16
N GLY A 313 0.34 8.02 26.20
CA GLY A 313 0.69 8.80 25.02
C GLY A 313 1.13 10.23 25.36
N CYS A 314 0.49 10.87 26.34
CA CYS A 314 0.92 12.18 26.86
C CYS A 314 2.30 12.11 27.53
N ALA A 315 2.55 11.09 28.36
CA ALA A 315 3.83 10.87 29.04
C ALA A 315 4.95 10.59 28.02
N ALA A 316 4.71 9.71 27.04
CA ALA A 316 5.64 9.42 25.96
C ALA A 316 5.93 10.66 25.10
N THR A 317 4.90 11.44 24.77
CA THR A 317 5.05 12.69 24.03
C THR A 317 5.91 13.70 24.79
N ALA A 318 5.70 13.84 26.11
CA ALA A 318 6.48 14.75 26.95
C ALA A 318 7.93 14.28 27.08
N ALA A 319 8.16 13.00 27.38
CA ALA A 319 9.50 12.44 27.56
C ALA A 319 10.36 12.57 26.29
N THR A 320 9.77 12.38 25.12
CA THR A 320 10.49 12.34 23.84
C THR A 320 10.45 13.66 23.06
N TYR A 321 9.79 14.68 23.61
CA TYR A 321 9.59 15.98 22.98
C TYR A 321 10.88 16.67 22.48
N PRO A 322 12.03 16.61 23.21
CA PRO A 322 13.29 17.19 22.73
C PRO A 322 13.72 16.67 21.34
N PHE A 323 13.48 15.39 21.04
CA PHE A 323 13.81 14.82 19.75
C PHE A 323 12.85 15.29 18.64
N ASP A 324 11.57 15.48 18.95
CA ASP A 324 10.62 16.05 17.98
C ASP A 324 10.93 17.52 17.67
N LEU A 325 11.37 18.31 18.65
CA LEU A 325 11.85 19.68 18.42
C LEU A 325 13.06 19.69 17.47
N LEU A 326 14.07 18.87 17.77
CA LEU A 326 15.30 18.78 16.96
C LEU A 326 15.01 18.34 15.53
N ARG A 327 14.14 17.34 15.36
CA ARG A 327 13.68 16.89 14.05
C ARG A 327 13.13 18.05 13.22
N THR A 328 12.23 18.85 13.79
CA THR A 328 11.63 19.99 13.09
C THR A 328 12.67 21.04 12.73
N ARG A 329 13.54 21.41 13.67
CA ARG A 329 14.59 22.42 13.43
C ARG A 329 15.59 21.96 12.37
N PHE A 330 16.00 20.70 12.38
CA PHE A 330 16.94 20.15 11.40
C PHE A 330 16.33 20.07 10.00
N ALA A 331 15.06 19.67 9.87
CA ALA A 331 14.38 19.57 8.57
C ALA A 331 14.32 20.90 7.81
N VAL A 332 14.39 22.04 8.51
CA VAL A 332 14.26 23.40 7.95
C VAL A 332 15.60 24.03 7.61
N GLN A 333 16.71 23.50 8.15
CA GLN A 333 18.05 24.03 7.85
C GLN A 333 18.29 24.06 6.35
N GLY A 334 18.78 25.18 5.84
CA GLY A 334 19.08 25.38 4.42
C GLY A 334 20.42 24.75 3.98
N PRO A 335 20.93 25.11 2.80
CA PRO A 335 22.18 24.56 2.24
C PRO A 335 23.47 25.00 2.96
N GLN A 336 23.44 26.07 3.77
CA GLN A 336 24.59 26.44 4.61
C GLN A 336 24.81 25.42 5.73
N LYS A 337 26.07 25.03 5.98
CA LYS A 337 26.47 24.10 7.05
C LYS A 337 25.98 24.60 8.41
N GLN A 338 24.91 24.01 8.93
CA GLN A 338 24.50 24.11 10.32
C GLN A 338 24.51 22.71 10.98
N ASN A 339 24.62 22.72 12.31
CA ASN A 339 24.98 21.57 13.15
C ASN A 339 24.24 20.28 12.78
N THR A 340 25.00 19.30 12.29
CA THR A 340 24.50 17.93 12.02
C THR A 340 24.46 17.06 13.27
N SER A 341 25.22 17.44 14.31
CA SER A 341 25.28 16.67 15.55
C SER A 341 24.11 17.01 16.47
N VAL A 342 23.34 15.97 16.81
CA VAL A 342 22.22 16.02 17.77
C VAL A 342 22.70 16.56 19.12
N THR A 343 23.87 16.10 19.60
CA THR A 343 24.40 16.50 20.93
C THR A 343 24.79 17.96 20.98
N ARG A 344 25.44 18.48 19.92
CA ARG A 344 25.78 19.90 19.82
C ARG A 344 24.51 20.75 19.75
N ALA A 345 23.52 20.35 18.95
CA ALA A 345 22.26 21.07 18.88
C ALA A 345 21.50 21.09 20.22
N MET A 346 21.53 20.01 21.00
CA MET A 346 20.98 20.00 22.36
C MET A 346 21.74 20.97 23.28
N ALA A 347 23.08 20.95 23.24
CA ALA A 347 23.89 21.88 24.04
C ALA A 347 23.62 23.36 23.68
N ASP A 348 23.47 23.66 22.38
CA ASP A 348 23.17 25.01 21.90
C ASP A 348 21.78 25.47 22.35
N ILE A 349 20.76 24.62 22.24
CA ILE A 349 19.40 24.93 22.72
C ILE A 349 19.41 25.17 24.23
N TYR A 350 20.12 24.33 25.00
CA TYR A 350 20.22 24.50 26.44
C TYR A 350 20.88 25.84 26.81
N LYS A 351 21.97 26.22 26.11
CA LYS A 351 22.68 27.48 26.36
C LYS A 351 21.87 28.71 25.95
N LEU A 352 21.14 28.67 24.83
CA LEU A 352 20.45 29.82 24.26
C LEU A 352 19.01 29.99 24.77
N GLU A 353 18.30 28.90 25.02
CA GLU A 353 16.86 28.91 25.34
C GLU A 353 16.52 28.27 26.70
N GLY A 354 17.50 27.62 27.33
CA GLY A 354 17.31 26.87 28.58
C GLY A 354 16.41 25.64 28.40
N LEU A 355 16.01 25.04 29.54
CA LEU A 355 15.15 23.86 29.57
C LEU A 355 13.79 24.09 28.88
N THR A 356 13.22 25.28 29.03
CA THR A 356 11.93 25.64 28.40
C THR A 356 11.99 25.69 26.87
N GLY A 357 13.19 25.86 26.29
CA GLY A 357 13.38 25.80 24.83
C GLY A 357 13.00 24.45 24.24
N PHE A 358 13.32 23.36 24.95
CA PHE A 358 13.04 22.00 24.48
C PHE A 358 11.55 21.70 24.34
N TYR A 359 10.69 22.35 25.12
CA TYR A 359 9.26 22.02 25.22
C TYR A 359 8.34 23.02 24.50
N ARG A 360 8.88 23.82 23.58
CA ARG A 360 8.08 24.77 22.78
C ARG A 360 7.11 24.04 21.86
N GLY A 361 5.82 24.29 22.08
CA GLY A 361 4.73 23.64 21.36
C GLY A 361 4.26 22.31 21.98
N LEU A 362 4.67 21.97 23.21
CA LEU A 362 4.21 20.75 23.88
C LEU A 362 2.70 20.74 24.10
N TRP A 363 2.12 21.88 24.51
CA TRP A 363 0.67 21.99 24.74
C TRP A 363 -0.21 21.60 23.55
N PRO A 364 -0.04 22.17 22.33
CA PRO A 364 -0.82 21.72 21.19
C PRO A 364 -0.55 20.26 20.83
N ALA A 365 0.64 19.72 21.16
CA ALA A 365 0.96 18.30 20.98
C ALA A 365 0.23 17.36 21.96
N ILE A 366 -0.04 17.81 23.18
CA ILE A 366 -0.83 17.07 24.19
C ILE A 366 -2.32 17.21 23.91
N ILE A 367 -2.80 18.44 23.71
CA ILE A 367 -4.21 18.77 23.46
C ILE A 367 -4.74 18.00 22.26
N GLN A 368 -3.93 17.78 21.23
CA GLN A 368 -4.36 17.04 20.04
C GLN A 368 -4.58 15.53 20.24
N ILE A 369 -4.01 14.90 21.26
CA ILE A 369 -4.02 13.43 21.43
C ILE A 369 -5.44 12.94 21.71
N MET A 370 -6.11 13.55 22.69
CA MET A 370 -7.45 13.13 23.11
C MET A 370 -8.52 13.31 22.01
N PRO A 371 -8.64 14.49 21.34
CA PRO A 371 -9.56 14.64 20.22
C PRO A 371 -9.25 13.70 19.07
N TYR A 372 -7.97 13.46 18.76
CA TYR A 372 -7.60 12.54 17.70
C TYR A 372 -8.13 11.13 17.95
N MET A 373 -7.91 10.57 19.14
CA MET A 373 -8.39 9.22 19.48
C MET A 373 -9.92 9.16 19.54
N GLY A 374 -10.57 10.14 20.16
CA GLY A 374 -12.03 10.20 20.24
C GLY A 374 -12.69 10.26 18.87
N LEU A 375 -12.18 11.11 17.97
CA LEU A 375 -12.65 11.22 16.59
C LEU A 375 -12.37 9.94 15.79
N LEU A 376 -11.22 9.29 16.01
CA LEU A 376 -10.84 8.08 15.30
C LEU A 376 -11.84 6.95 15.55
N PHE A 377 -12.14 6.66 16.82
CA PHE A 377 -13.09 5.60 17.18
C PHE A 377 -14.53 5.99 16.85
N SER A 378 -14.93 7.23 17.15
CA SER A 378 -16.31 7.68 16.86
C SER A 378 -16.61 7.68 15.37
N SER A 379 -15.67 8.14 14.55
CA SER A 379 -15.84 8.16 13.09
C SER A 379 -15.77 6.74 12.52
N TYR A 380 -14.90 5.88 13.06
CA TYR A 380 -14.86 4.47 12.69
C TYR A 380 -16.22 3.80 12.91
N ASP A 381 -16.83 4.00 14.09
CA ASP A 381 -18.14 3.42 14.41
C ASP A 381 -19.24 3.94 13.46
N ILE A 382 -19.22 5.23 13.11
CA ILE A 382 -20.18 5.81 12.15
C ILE A 382 -20.01 5.16 10.78
N PHE A 383 -18.79 5.09 10.24
CA PHE A 383 -18.53 4.49 8.93
C PHE A 383 -18.84 2.99 8.92
N ALA A 384 -18.42 2.26 9.95
CA ALA A 384 -18.66 0.82 10.08
C ALA A 384 -20.16 0.51 10.18
N LYS A 385 -20.95 1.31 10.91
CA LYS A 385 -22.42 1.21 10.94
C LYS A 385 -23.03 1.52 9.57
N GLY A 386 -22.54 2.54 8.87
CA GLY A 386 -22.97 2.84 7.50
C GLY A 386 -22.76 1.66 6.54
N PHE A 387 -21.56 1.09 6.52
CA PHE A 387 -21.27 -0.11 5.72
C PHE A 387 -22.08 -1.33 6.17
N LYS A 388 -22.36 -1.48 7.47
CA LYS A 388 -23.23 -2.54 7.97
C LYS A 388 -24.65 -2.40 7.42
N ASN A 389 -25.24 -1.21 7.48
CA ASN A 389 -26.58 -0.95 6.95
C ASN A 389 -26.65 -1.22 5.43
N LEU A 390 -25.63 -0.82 4.67
CA LEU A 390 -25.56 -1.09 3.22
C LEU A 390 -25.45 -2.59 2.89
N ARG A 391 -24.81 -3.39 3.77
CA ARG A 391 -24.79 -4.85 3.64
C ARG A 391 -26.14 -5.47 3.97
N GLU A 392 -26.82 -4.98 5.00
CA GLU A 392 -28.16 -5.45 5.40
C GLU A 392 -29.20 -5.15 4.30
N GLN A 393 -29.06 -4.02 3.60
CA GLN A 393 -29.89 -3.66 2.43
C GLN A 393 -29.49 -4.40 1.13
N GLN A 394 -28.56 -5.36 1.20
CA GLN A 394 -28.03 -6.13 0.05
C GLN A 394 -27.40 -5.30 -1.08
N VAL A 395 -27.11 -4.01 -0.85
CA VAL A 395 -26.39 -3.16 -1.81
C VAL A 395 -24.92 -3.56 -1.90
N LEU A 396 -24.34 -4.00 -0.78
CA LEU A 396 -22.95 -4.48 -0.71
C LEU A 396 -22.91 -5.94 -0.28
N SER A 397 -22.08 -6.75 -0.96
CA SER A 397 -21.90 -8.15 -0.58
C SER A 397 -21.21 -8.29 0.78
N ALA A 398 -21.77 -9.16 1.63
CA ALA A 398 -21.19 -9.51 2.93
C ALA A 398 -19.79 -10.16 2.82
N SER A 399 -19.46 -10.72 1.66
CA SER A 399 -18.15 -11.35 1.41
C SER A 399 -16.97 -10.37 1.55
N TYR A 400 -17.20 -9.07 1.34
CA TYR A 400 -16.17 -8.02 1.44
C TYR A 400 -16.13 -7.29 2.79
N LYS A 401 -16.67 -7.88 3.86
CA LYS A 401 -16.65 -7.26 5.20
C LYS A 401 -15.24 -6.76 5.62
N PRO A 402 -14.14 -7.53 5.47
CA PRO A 402 -12.81 -7.05 5.85
C PRO A 402 -12.40 -5.78 5.10
N THR A 403 -12.71 -5.70 3.80
CA THR A 403 -12.45 -4.52 2.96
C THR A 403 -13.25 -3.30 3.42
N HIS A 404 -14.53 -3.48 3.75
CA HIS A 404 -15.37 -2.39 4.28
C HIS A 404 -14.87 -1.88 5.63
N ASP A 405 -14.42 -2.77 6.51
CA ASP A 405 -13.86 -2.40 7.81
C ASP A 405 -12.51 -1.67 7.64
N MET A 406 -11.67 -2.11 6.69
CA MET A 406 -10.43 -1.41 6.30
C MET A 406 -10.70 0.00 5.75
N ILE A 407 -11.70 0.16 4.86
CA ILE A 407 -12.11 1.46 4.33
C ILE A 407 -12.63 2.35 5.46
N SER A 408 -13.42 1.80 6.39
CA SER A 408 -13.91 2.53 7.57
C SER A 408 -12.77 3.04 8.43
N GLY A 409 -11.74 2.21 8.66
CA GLY A 409 -10.52 2.62 9.37
C GLY A 409 -9.70 3.69 8.63
N ALA A 410 -9.60 3.60 7.31
CA ALA A 410 -8.91 4.62 6.51
C ALA A 410 -9.65 5.97 6.53
N LEU A 411 -10.98 5.96 6.33
CA LEU A 411 -11.81 7.16 6.35
C LEU A 411 -11.84 7.81 7.73
N SER A 412 -11.94 7.02 8.81
CA SER A 412 -11.89 7.55 10.17
C SER A 412 -10.52 8.16 10.49
N GLY A 413 -9.43 7.52 10.07
CA GLY A 413 -8.08 8.05 10.18
C GLY A 413 -7.90 9.38 9.45
N PHE A 414 -8.39 9.47 8.21
CA PHE A 414 -8.35 10.71 7.43
C PHE A 414 -9.16 11.83 8.05
N PHE A 415 -10.42 11.56 8.41
CA PHE A 415 -11.29 12.54 9.03
C PHE A 415 -10.71 13.08 10.34
N SER A 416 -10.28 12.18 11.22
CA SER A 416 -9.69 12.56 12.52
C SER A 416 -8.42 13.38 12.34
N LYS A 417 -7.60 13.02 11.34
CA LYS A 417 -6.38 13.76 11.05
C LYS A 417 -6.66 15.16 10.51
N ILE A 418 -7.69 15.33 9.67
CA ILE A 418 -8.10 16.64 9.14
C ILE A 418 -8.54 17.55 10.28
N VAL A 419 -9.44 17.10 11.14
CA VAL A 419 -10.01 17.92 12.23
C VAL A 419 -8.92 18.40 13.20
N VAL A 420 -7.97 17.53 13.52
CA VAL A 420 -6.91 17.83 14.50
C VAL A 420 -5.70 18.53 13.86
N TYR A 421 -5.62 18.57 12.53
CA TYR A 421 -4.48 19.12 11.79
C TYR A 421 -4.05 20.54 12.19
N PRO A 422 -4.96 21.49 12.53
CA PRO A 422 -4.55 22.83 12.98
C PRO A 422 -3.59 22.82 14.18
N PHE A 423 -3.74 21.88 15.12
CA PHE A 423 -2.84 21.75 16.26
C PHE A 423 -1.46 21.24 15.85
N ASP A 424 -1.37 20.36 14.85
CA ASP A 424 -0.11 19.89 14.28
C ASP A 424 0.67 21.06 13.65
N LEU A 425 -0.01 21.95 12.92
CA LEU A 425 0.62 23.14 12.35
C LEU A 425 1.12 24.11 13.44
N VAL A 426 0.27 24.43 14.41
CA VAL A 426 0.62 25.35 15.52
C VAL A 426 1.81 24.81 16.29
N ARG A 427 1.83 23.50 16.60
CA ARG A 427 2.97 22.82 17.21
C ARG A 427 4.25 23.06 16.42
N LYS A 428 4.26 22.79 15.12
CA LYS A 428 5.47 22.92 14.30
C LYS A 428 5.97 24.36 14.22
N ARG A 429 5.07 25.36 14.18
CA ARG A 429 5.46 26.78 14.19
C ARG A 429 6.07 27.23 15.52
N LEU A 430 5.48 26.84 16.64
CA LEU A 430 6.03 27.12 17.97
C LEU A 430 7.41 26.48 18.16
N GLN A 431 7.66 25.30 17.58
CA GLN A 431 8.96 24.63 17.61
C GLN A 431 10.07 25.41 16.90
N MET A 432 9.72 26.27 15.95
CA MET A 432 10.64 27.14 15.23
C MET A 432 10.82 28.52 15.88
N GLU A 433 9.96 28.91 16.82
CA GLU A 433 10.15 30.15 17.57
C GLU A 433 11.49 30.09 18.33
N GLY A 434 12.30 31.15 18.22
CA GLY A 434 13.64 31.27 18.83
C GLY A 434 14.78 30.54 18.14
N ALA A 435 14.54 29.79 17.06
CA ALA A 435 15.62 29.18 16.29
C ALA A 435 16.51 30.21 15.54
N HIS A 436 16.02 31.45 15.36
CA HIS A 436 16.67 32.46 14.52
C HIS A 436 16.81 33.86 15.17
N THR A 437 16.30 34.08 16.39
CA THR A 437 16.28 35.41 17.02
C THR A 437 16.67 35.37 18.49
N ALA A 438 17.53 36.29 18.92
CA ALA A 438 17.95 36.46 20.31
C ALA A 438 16.78 36.86 21.25
N VAL A 439 15.70 37.41 20.70
CA VAL A 439 14.48 37.74 21.46
C VAL A 439 13.58 36.50 21.50
N VAL A 440 13.53 35.86 22.66
CA VAL A 440 12.63 34.73 22.92
C VAL A 440 11.21 35.27 23.16
N ARG A 441 10.39 35.33 22.11
CA ARG A 441 8.95 35.58 22.28
C ARG A 441 8.28 34.27 22.69
N ARG A 442 7.90 34.15 23.96
CA ARG A 442 7.09 33.02 24.46
C ARG A 442 5.64 33.26 24.04
N SER A 443 5.24 32.80 22.86
CA SER A 443 3.85 32.91 22.45
C SER A 443 3.04 31.72 22.98
N SER A 444 1.88 32.00 23.59
CA SER A 444 0.92 30.95 23.93
C SER A 444 0.39 30.33 22.64
N TRP A 445 0.08 29.03 22.65
CA TRP A 445 -0.42 28.31 21.46
C TRP A 445 -1.67 28.96 20.86
N TRP A 446 -2.54 29.52 21.71
CA TRP A 446 -3.74 30.25 21.28
C TRP A 446 -3.41 31.56 20.55
N ILE A 447 -2.39 32.30 21.02
CA ILE A 447 -1.92 33.53 20.38
C ILE A 447 -1.32 33.18 19.02
N CYS A 448 -0.50 32.12 18.95
CA CYS A 448 0.04 31.62 17.69
C CYS A 448 -1.08 31.24 16.71
N LEU A 449 -2.10 30.50 17.15
CA LEU A 449 -3.25 30.12 16.33
C LEU A 449 -4.01 31.35 15.80
N ARG A 450 -4.32 32.31 16.68
CA ARG A 450 -4.99 33.56 16.31
C ARG A 450 -4.16 34.35 15.29
N ASN A 451 -2.85 34.47 15.50
CA ASN A 451 -1.96 35.18 14.59
C ASN A 451 -1.92 34.53 13.19
N ILE A 452 -1.88 33.19 13.13
CA ILE A 452 -1.92 32.46 11.85
C ILE A 452 -3.21 32.78 11.09
N ILE A 453 -4.36 32.72 11.78
CA ILE A 453 -5.66 32.99 11.16
C ILE A 453 -5.75 34.45 10.68
N GLN A 454 -5.28 35.41 11.48
CA GLN A 454 -5.35 36.83 11.14
C GLN A 454 -4.39 37.23 10.02
N GLN A 455 -3.17 36.68 9.99
CA GLN A 455 -2.12 37.09 9.05
C GLN A 455 -2.12 36.26 7.76
N GLU A 456 -2.36 34.95 7.86
CA GLU A 456 -2.27 34.03 6.71
C GLU A 456 -3.62 33.49 6.24
N GLY A 457 -4.67 33.61 7.08
CA GLY A 457 -6.01 33.08 6.82
C GLY A 457 -6.19 31.64 7.31
N ALA A 458 -7.44 31.23 7.56
CA ALA A 458 -7.76 29.91 8.13
C ALA A 458 -7.30 28.72 7.25
N LYS A 459 -7.26 28.88 5.93
CA LYS A 459 -6.76 27.83 5.01
C LYS A 459 -5.28 27.48 5.25
N SER A 460 -4.50 28.41 5.78
CA SER A 460 -3.08 28.18 6.09
C SER A 460 -2.88 27.08 7.15
N LEU A 461 -3.89 26.82 7.99
CA LEU A 461 -3.89 25.78 9.01
C LEU A 461 -3.65 24.38 8.43
N TYR A 462 -3.97 24.17 7.16
CA TYR A 462 -3.91 22.88 6.46
C TYR A 462 -2.69 22.74 5.53
N LYS A 463 -1.73 23.66 5.60
CA LYS A 463 -0.47 23.56 4.85
C LYS A 463 0.27 22.29 5.23
N GLY A 464 0.66 21.49 4.23
CA GLY A 464 1.34 20.20 4.45
C GLY A 464 0.41 19.02 4.76
N LEU A 465 -0.92 19.18 4.65
CA LEU A 465 -1.85 18.07 4.86
C LEU A 465 -1.63 16.96 3.82
N ALA A 466 -1.48 17.33 2.54
CA ALA A 466 -1.26 16.38 1.45
C ALA A 466 -0.07 15.41 1.68
N PRO A 467 1.18 15.86 1.97
CA PRO A 467 2.26 14.93 2.28
C PRO A 467 2.02 14.14 3.57
N SER A 468 1.25 14.68 4.53
CA SER A 468 0.87 13.95 5.74
C SER A 468 -0.11 12.80 5.47
N LEU A 469 -0.96 12.90 4.46
CA LEU A 469 -1.90 11.85 4.07
C LEU A 469 -1.23 10.85 3.12
N LEU A 470 -0.45 11.34 2.16
CA LEU A 470 0.23 10.52 1.15
C LEU A 470 1.19 9.50 1.78
N LYS A 471 1.83 9.85 2.90
CA LYS A 471 2.78 8.95 3.57
C LYS A 471 2.14 7.76 4.30
N VAL A 472 0.84 7.78 4.59
CA VAL A 472 0.21 6.78 5.47
C VAL A 472 0.24 5.38 4.84
N ALA A 473 -0.21 5.25 3.59
CA ALA A 473 -0.27 3.96 2.92
C ALA A 473 1.13 3.35 2.66
N PRO A 474 2.12 4.09 2.12
CA PRO A 474 3.47 3.57 1.95
C PRO A 474 4.13 3.20 3.29
N ALA A 475 3.92 3.99 4.35
CA ALA A 475 4.49 3.69 5.67
C ALA A 475 4.00 2.34 6.19
N ASN A 476 2.68 2.11 6.15
CA ASN A 476 2.10 0.86 6.62
C ASN A 476 2.54 -0.32 5.75
N ALA A 477 2.57 -0.15 4.42
CA ALA A 477 3.03 -1.19 3.49
C ALA A 477 4.48 -1.63 3.78
N VAL A 478 5.39 -0.67 3.97
CA VAL A 478 6.80 -0.96 4.30
C VAL A 478 6.91 -1.61 5.68
N THR A 479 6.17 -1.12 6.68
CA THR A 479 6.19 -1.72 8.02
C THR A 479 5.78 -3.20 7.98
N PHE A 480 4.66 -3.54 7.33
CA PHE A 480 4.23 -4.94 7.24
C PHE A 480 5.20 -5.79 6.43
N MET A 481 5.70 -5.28 5.31
CA MET A 481 6.71 -5.98 4.50
C MET A 481 7.97 -6.31 5.31
N VAL A 482 8.56 -5.30 5.97
CA VAL A 482 9.80 -5.47 6.73
C VAL A 482 9.57 -6.35 7.96
N PHE A 483 8.41 -6.24 8.61
CA PHE A 483 8.06 -7.10 9.74
C PHE A 483 8.08 -8.57 9.34
N GLU A 484 7.40 -8.92 8.25
CA GLU A 484 7.34 -10.31 7.77
C GLU A 484 8.70 -10.80 7.24
N GLU A 485 9.47 -9.96 6.54
CA GLU A 485 10.83 -10.32 6.09
C GLU A 485 11.79 -10.54 7.27
N THR A 486 11.76 -9.66 8.28
CA THR A 486 12.63 -9.80 9.47
C THR A 486 12.27 -11.06 10.24
N LYS A 487 10.97 -11.35 10.38
CA LYS A 487 10.48 -12.56 11.02
C LYS A 487 10.92 -13.82 10.27
N ASP A 488 10.79 -13.85 8.95
CA ASP A 488 11.23 -14.97 8.13
C ASP A 488 12.75 -15.20 8.23
N VAL A 489 13.55 -14.14 8.27
CA VAL A 489 15.00 -14.23 8.47
C VAL A 489 15.35 -14.80 9.85
N LEU A 490 14.67 -14.37 10.92
CA LEU A 490 14.88 -14.92 12.27
C LEU A 490 14.52 -16.41 12.34
N LEU A 491 13.42 -16.79 11.72
CA LEU A 491 13.00 -18.20 11.66
C LEU A 491 13.97 -19.05 10.85
N TRP A 492 14.54 -18.50 9.77
CA TRP A 492 15.61 -19.17 9.02
C TRP A 492 16.89 -19.35 9.86
N LEU A 493 17.29 -18.32 10.61
CA LEU A 493 18.48 -18.36 11.47
C LEU A 493 18.37 -19.38 12.61
N LYS A 494 17.15 -19.63 13.10
CA LYS A 494 16.90 -20.62 14.15
C LYS A 494 17.03 -22.07 13.70
N GLY A 495 17.14 -22.31 12.39
CA GLY A 495 17.14 -23.65 11.84
C GLY A 495 15.77 -24.35 11.95
N PRO A 496 15.64 -25.54 11.34
CA PRO A 496 14.41 -26.33 11.31
C PRO A 496 13.95 -26.86 12.67
#